data_AF-A0A3D3S0L2-F1
#
_entry.id   AF-A0A3D3S0L2-F1
#
_cell.length_a   1.000
_cell.length_b   1.000
_cell.length_c   1.000
_cell.angle_alpha   90.00
_cell.angle_beta   90.00
_cell.angle_gamma   90.00
#
_symmetry.space_group_name_H-M   'P 1'
#
loop_
_entity.id
_entity.type
_entity.pdbx_description
1 polymer ?
#
loop_
_entity_poly.entity_id
_entity_poly.type
_entity_poly.pdbx_seq_one_letter_code
_entity_poly.pdbx_strand_id
1 'polypeptide(L)'
;AVLADQFLEYFDGFSIGSNDLTQLTLGLDRDSGLVAGEFDERDGAVKALMQLAIEACRRAGKYVGICGQGPSDHPDLAQWLVEQGIESVSLNPDTVVSTWLALSGVDSQAG
;
A
#
# COMPACT_ATOMS: atom_id res chain seq x y z
N ALA A 1 -7.35 2.32 -9.35
CA ALA A 1 -7.19 0.91 -9.79
C ALA A 1 -7.98 0.62 -11.05
N VAL A 2 -9.31 0.48 -10.99
CA VAL A 2 -10.15 -0.01 -12.11
C VAL A 2 -10.03 0.81 -13.41
N LEU A 3 -9.98 2.14 -13.31
CA LEU A 3 -9.81 3.04 -14.45
C LEU A 3 -8.46 3.79 -14.40
N ALA A 4 -7.44 3.18 -13.78
CA ALA A 4 -6.16 3.83 -13.52
C ALA A 4 -5.55 4.48 -14.78
N ASP A 5 -5.52 3.78 -15.91
CA ASP A 5 -4.92 4.31 -17.14
C ASP A 5 -5.64 5.58 -17.65
N GLN A 6 -6.98 5.66 -17.52
CA GLN A 6 -7.76 6.85 -17.93
C GLN A 6 -7.47 8.05 -17.03
N PHE A 7 -7.36 7.83 -15.72
CA PHE A 7 -7.01 8.90 -14.79
C PHE A 7 -5.57 9.40 -15.05
N LEU A 8 -4.66 8.49 -15.39
CA LEU A 8 -3.28 8.85 -15.73
C LEU A 8 -3.16 9.65 -17.03
N GLU A 9 -4.21 9.83 -17.83
CA GLU A 9 -4.18 10.84 -18.91
C GLU A 9 -4.15 12.28 -18.37
N TYR A 10 -4.64 12.48 -17.13
CA TYR A 10 -4.82 13.81 -16.53
C TYR A 10 -3.91 14.08 -15.33
N PHE A 11 -3.48 13.04 -14.62
CA PHE A 11 -2.71 13.16 -13.38
C PHE A 11 -1.29 12.62 -13.53
N ASP A 12 -0.33 13.17 -12.77
CA ASP A 12 1.09 12.81 -12.83
C ASP A 12 1.45 11.53 -12.05
N GLY A 13 0.46 10.90 -11.40
CA GLY A 13 0.63 9.70 -10.61
C GLY A 13 -0.46 9.53 -9.56
N PHE A 14 -0.26 8.57 -8.66
CA PHE A 14 -1.18 8.26 -7.58
C PHE A 14 -0.51 8.20 -6.21
N SER A 15 -1.26 8.57 -5.17
CA SER A 15 -0.99 8.16 -3.79
C SER A 15 -2.15 7.28 -3.34
N ILE A 16 -1.86 6.00 -3.08
CA ILE A 16 -2.86 5.00 -2.70
C ILE A 16 -3.22 5.19 -1.23
N GLY A 17 -4.49 5.49 -0.93
CA GLY A 17 -4.99 5.49 0.45
C GLY A 17 -5.33 4.07 0.89
N SER A 18 -4.44 3.40 1.63
CA SER A 18 -4.59 1.99 2.02
C SER A 18 -5.89 1.72 2.78
N ASN A 19 -6.28 2.60 3.70
CA ASN A 19 -7.47 2.38 4.50
C ASN A 19 -8.76 2.48 3.69
N ASP A 20 -8.96 3.58 2.95
CA ASP A 20 -10.19 3.78 2.17
C ASP A 20 -10.29 2.75 1.04
N LEU A 21 -9.16 2.38 0.42
CA LEU A 21 -9.13 1.31 -0.57
C LEU A 21 -9.63 0.00 0.04
N THR A 22 -9.15 -0.36 1.22
CA THR A 22 -9.57 -1.59 1.94
C THR A 22 -11.06 -1.53 2.30
N GLN A 23 -11.51 -0.41 2.85
CA GLN A 23 -12.90 -0.18 3.24
C GLN A 23 -13.87 -0.40 2.07
N LEU A 24 -13.56 0.21 0.92
CA LEU A 24 -14.40 0.15 -0.27
C LEU A 24 -14.28 -1.19 -1.02
N THR A 25 -13.12 -1.83 -0.96
CA THR A 25 -12.89 -3.13 -1.63
C THR A 25 -13.62 -4.25 -0.90
N LEU A 26 -13.52 -4.27 0.43
CA LEU A 26 -14.11 -5.32 1.26
C LEU A 26 -15.56 -5.02 1.64
N GLY A 27 -16.02 -3.77 1.43
CA GLY A 27 -17.36 -3.34 1.83
C GLY A 27 -17.55 -3.33 3.35
N LEU A 28 -16.47 -3.10 4.10
CA LEU A 28 -16.44 -3.11 5.56
C LEU A 28 -16.40 -1.68 6.08
N ASP A 29 -16.84 -1.46 7.31
CA ASP A 29 -16.58 -0.23 8.06
C ASP A 29 -15.56 -0.54 9.14
N ARG A 30 -14.37 0.08 9.06
CA ARG A 30 -13.26 -0.17 9.99
C ARG A 30 -13.55 0.29 11.41
N ASP A 31 -14.49 1.24 11.58
CA ASP A 31 -14.86 1.79 12.88
C ASP A 31 -16.04 1.02 13.50
N SER A 32 -16.62 0.05 12.77
CA SER A 32 -17.69 -0.80 13.24
C SER A 32 -17.16 -1.94 14.10
N GLY A 33 -17.47 -1.93 15.41
CA GLY A 33 -17.07 -2.99 16.33
C GLY A 33 -17.60 -4.40 15.99
N LEU A 34 -18.53 -4.53 15.03
CA LEU A 34 -19.04 -5.82 14.56
C LEU A 34 -18.16 -6.47 13.48
N VAL A 35 -17.46 -5.68 12.67
CA VAL A 35 -16.74 -6.16 11.48
C VAL A 35 -15.30 -5.63 11.35
N ALA A 36 -14.86 -4.76 12.26
CA ALA A 36 -13.50 -4.22 12.26
C ALA A 36 -12.40 -5.31 12.30
N GLY A 37 -12.68 -6.47 12.89
CA GLY A 37 -11.73 -7.59 12.92
C GLY A 37 -11.45 -8.23 11.56
N GLU A 38 -12.32 -7.99 10.56
CA GLU A 38 -12.16 -8.48 9.18
C GLU A 38 -11.48 -7.44 8.28
N PHE A 39 -11.15 -6.25 8.82
CA PHE A 39 -10.44 -5.21 8.08
C PHE A 39 -8.95 -5.57 7.99
N ASP A 40 -8.52 -6.10 6.85
CA ASP A 40 -7.12 -6.43 6.59
C ASP A 40 -6.65 -5.85 5.26
N GLU A 41 -5.73 -4.89 5.29
CA GLU A 41 -5.15 -4.29 4.10
C GLU A 41 -4.29 -5.26 3.27
N ARG A 42 -3.98 -6.45 3.80
CA ARG A 42 -3.26 -7.53 3.11
C ARG A 42 -4.19 -8.49 2.38
N ASP A 43 -5.51 -8.29 2.47
CA ASP A 43 -6.48 -9.12 1.76
C ASP A 43 -6.17 -9.19 0.26
N GLY A 44 -6.38 -10.37 -0.34
CA GLY A 44 -6.05 -10.62 -1.74
C GLY A 44 -6.76 -9.67 -2.72
N ALA A 45 -8.00 -9.29 -2.44
CA ALA A 45 -8.74 -8.34 -3.28
C ALA A 45 -8.14 -6.92 -3.18
N VAL A 46 -7.73 -6.51 -1.99
CA VAL A 46 -7.09 -5.21 -1.74
C VAL A 46 -5.74 -5.15 -2.45
N LYS A 47 -4.90 -6.17 -2.26
CA LYS A 47 -3.59 -6.29 -2.93
C LYS A 47 -3.74 -6.30 -4.45
N ALA A 48 -4.76 -6.96 -5.00
CA ALA A 48 -5.03 -6.94 -6.43
C ALA A 48 -5.31 -5.52 -6.95
N LEU A 49 -6.10 -4.71 -6.22
CA LEU A 49 -6.35 -3.33 -6.61
C LEU A 49 -5.13 -2.42 -6.44
N MET A 50 -4.32 -2.63 -5.40
CA MET A 50 -3.04 -1.93 -5.23
C MET A 50 -2.11 -2.24 -6.40
N GLN A 51 -1.94 -3.53 -6.74
CA GLN A 51 -1.12 -3.97 -7.86
C GLN A 51 -1.57 -3.35 -9.18
N LEU A 52 -2.88 -3.35 -9.49
CA LEU A 52 -3.40 -2.71 -10.69
C LEU A 52 -3.05 -1.22 -10.77
N ALA A 53 -3.15 -0.49 -9.65
CA ALA A 53 -2.80 0.92 -9.60
C ALA A 53 -1.29 1.15 -9.79
N ILE A 54 -0.45 0.35 -9.12
CA ILE A 54 1.01 0.41 -9.21
C ILE A 54 1.47 0.11 -10.64
N GLU A 55 1.00 -0.98 -11.23
CA GLU A 55 1.37 -1.36 -12.60
C GLU A 55 0.94 -0.29 -13.62
N ALA A 56 -0.24 0.31 -13.47
CA ALA A 56 -0.69 1.38 -14.36
C ALA A 56 0.23 2.61 -14.32
N CYS A 57 0.57 3.09 -13.12
CA CYS A 57 1.54 4.19 -12.97
C CYS A 57 2.90 3.83 -13.57
N ARG A 58 3.41 2.63 -13.28
CA ARG A 58 4.70 2.16 -13.80
C ARG A 58 4.72 2.06 -15.32
N ARG A 59 3.67 1.51 -15.95
CA ARG A 59 3.54 1.47 -17.42
C ARG A 59 3.51 2.86 -18.03
N ALA A 60 2.86 3.81 -17.36
CA ALA A 60 2.78 5.20 -17.78
C ALA A 60 4.06 6.02 -17.49
N GLY A 61 5.03 5.46 -16.76
CA GLY A 61 6.21 6.19 -16.28
C GLY A 61 5.86 7.32 -15.31
N LYS A 62 4.82 7.12 -14.50
CA LYS A 62 4.24 8.10 -13.58
C LYS A 62 4.41 7.68 -12.12
N TYR A 63 4.39 8.67 -11.24
CA TYR A 63 4.61 8.47 -9.81
C TYR A 63 3.58 7.51 -9.20
N VAL A 64 4.03 6.67 -8.27
CA VAL A 64 3.13 5.92 -7.40
C VAL A 64 3.67 5.80 -5.97
N GLY A 65 2.86 6.25 -5.02
CA GLY A 65 3.09 6.12 -3.60
C GLY A 65 1.89 5.55 -2.85
N ILE A 66 2.05 5.34 -1.55
CA ILE A 66 0.98 4.88 -0.66
C ILE A 66 1.01 5.66 0.66
N CYS A 67 -0.16 5.91 1.22
CA CYS A 67 -0.38 6.46 2.54
C CYS A 67 -1.44 5.66 3.31
N GLY A 68 -1.61 6.01 4.59
CA GLY A 68 -2.48 5.31 5.52
C GLY A 68 -1.72 4.32 6.40
N GLN A 69 -2.45 3.60 7.23
CA GLN A 69 -1.87 2.80 8.31
C GLN A 69 -1.32 1.44 7.82
N GLY A 70 -1.89 0.88 6.75
CA GLY A 70 -1.52 -0.45 6.24
C GLY A 70 -0.01 -0.74 6.21
N PRO A 71 0.85 0.07 5.55
CA PRO A 71 2.30 -0.20 5.53
C PRO A 71 3.02 0.07 6.85
N SER A 72 2.42 0.84 7.78
CA SER A 72 2.97 1.06 9.13
C SER A 72 2.65 -0.10 10.06
N ASP A 73 1.43 -0.62 9.97
CA ASP A 73 0.92 -1.69 10.83
C ASP A 73 1.40 -3.07 10.37
N HIS A 74 1.64 -3.23 9.06
CA HIS A 74 2.01 -4.49 8.42
C HIS A 74 3.34 -4.37 7.68
N PRO A 75 4.50 -4.66 8.31
CA PRO A 75 5.81 -4.61 7.67
C PRO A 75 5.95 -5.52 6.45
N ASP A 76 5.26 -6.67 6.44
CA ASP A 76 5.19 -7.59 5.30
C ASP A 76 4.46 -6.97 4.10
N LEU A 77 3.45 -6.14 4.35
CA LEU A 77 2.79 -5.36 3.30
C LEU A 77 3.73 -4.29 2.75
N ALA A 78 4.48 -3.59 3.61
CA ALA A 78 5.48 -2.61 3.17
C ALA A 78 6.56 -3.25 2.29
N GLN A 79 7.07 -4.41 2.68
CA GLN A 79 8.02 -5.20 1.87
C GLN A 79 7.41 -5.59 0.52
N TRP A 80 6.19 -6.12 0.52
CA TRP A 80 5.51 -6.49 -0.72
C TRP A 80 5.29 -5.28 -1.66
N LEU A 81 4.95 -4.10 -1.12
CA LEU A 81 4.78 -2.88 -1.92
C LEU A 81 6.08 -2.43 -2.58
N VAL A 82 7.22 -2.56 -1.88
CA VAL A 82 8.56 -2.31 -2.45
C VAL A 82 8.84 -3.30 -3.59
N GLU A 83 8.49 -4.58 -3.42
CA GLU A 83 8.64 -5.60 -4.48
C GLU A 83 7.75 -5.32 -5.69
N GLN A 84 6.56 -4.75 -5.50
CA GLN A 84 5.71 -4.27 -6.61
C GLN A 84 6.28 -3.03 -7.32
N GLY A 85 7.31 -2.41 -6.75
CA GLY A 85 8.00 -1.27 -7.35
C GLY A 85 7.31 0.06 -7.09
N ILE A 86 6.75 0.25 -5.88
CA ILE A 86 6.28 1.55 -5.42
C ILE A 86 7.46 2.51 -5.20
N GLU A 87 7.27 3.81 -5.44
CA GLU A 87 8.35 4.80 -5.32
C GLU A 87 8.46 5.39 -3.91
N SER A 88 7.35 5.44 -3.16
CA SER A 88 7.35 5.99 -1.80
C SER A 88 6.29 5.35 -0.92
N VAL A 89 6.63 5.19 0.37
CA VAL A 89 5.73 4.70 1.41
C VAL A 89 5.69 5.74 2.53
N SER A 90 4.51 6.24 2.87
CA SER A 90 4.31 7.11 4.03
C SER A 90 4.03 6.25 5.26
N LEU A 91 4.85 6.41 6.29
CA LEU A 91 4.80 5.64 7.53
C LEU A 91 4.55 6.53 8.75
N ASN A 92 3.99 5.96 9.81
CA ASN A 92 3.90 6.63 11.10
C ASN A 92 5.30 6.88 11.68
N PRO A 93 5.55 8.03 12.34
CA PRO A 93 6.89 8.39 12.83
C PRO A 93 7.58 7.34 13.69
N ASP A 94 6.82 6.59 14.48
CA ASP A 94 7.29 5.54 15.37
C ASP A 94 7.68 4.24 14.65
N THR A 95 7.14 3.99 13.45
CA THR A 95 7.42 2.78 12.65
C THR A 95 8.45 3.01 11.53
N VAL A 96 8.82 4.26 11.24
CA VAL A 96 9.77 4.62 10.17
C VAL A 96 11.11 3.87 10.29
N VAL A 97 11.72 3.87 11.47
CA VAL A 97 13.07 3.32 11.67
C VAL A 97 13.08 1.79 11.53
N SER A 98 12.15 1.11 12.19
CA SER A 98 12.06 -0.36 12.15
C SER A 98 11.74 -0.85 10.73
N THR A 99 10.81 -0.19 10.05
CA THR A 99 10.46 -0.53 8.66
C THR A 99 11.64 -0.29 7.73
N TRP A 100 12.36 0.82 7.87
CA TRP A 100 13.54 1.09 7.04
C TRP A 100 14.66 0.06 7.24
N LEU A 101 14.91 -0.37 8.49
CA LEU A 101 15.88 -1.43 8.78
C LEU A 101 15.48 -2.78 8.17
N ALA A 102 14.20 -3.14 8.26
CA ALA A 102 13.66 -4.36 7.64
C ALA A 102 13.81 -4.34 6.11
N LEU A 103 13.43 -3.23 5.47
CA LEU A 103 13.49 -3.06 4.01
C LEU A 103 14.92 -2.96 3.46
N SER A 104 15.86 -2.40 4.24
CA SER A 104 17.27 -2.27 3.84
C SER A 104 18.06 -3.57 3.95
N GLY A 105 17.45 -4.65 4.47
CA GLY A 105 18.09 -5.95 4.62
C GLY A 105 19.20 -5.98 5.67
N VAL A 106 19.28 -4.98 6.55
CA VAL A 106 20.34 -4.85 7.56
C VAL A 106 20.25 -5.93 8.65
N ASP A 107 19.07 -6.55 8.83
CA ASP A 107 18.90 -7.72 9.72
C ASP A 107 19.41 -9.05 9.11
N SER A 108 19.85 -9.07 7.85
CA SER A 108 20.28 -10.31 7.16
C SER A 108 21.75 -10.71 7.41
N GLN A 109 22.49 -9.99 8.25
CA GLN A 109 23.93 -10.21 8.49
C GLN A 109 24.30 -10.30 10.00
N ALA A 110 23.35 -10.70 10.84
CA ALA A 110 23.63 -11.13 12.22
C ALA A 110 23.28 -12.62 12.39
N GLY A 111 24.10 -13.48 11.78
CA GLY A 111 24.01 -14.94 11.88
C GLY A 111 25.30 -15.60 11.43
#